data_AF-A0A6I8V8J4-F1
#
_entry.id   AF-A0A6I8V8J4-F1
#
_cell.length_a   1.000
_cell.length_b   1.000
_cell.length_c   1.000
_cell.angle_alpha   90.00
_cell.angle_beta   90.00
_cell.angle_gamma   90.00
#
_symmetry.space_group_name_H-M   'P 1'
#
loop_
_entity.id
_entity.type
_entity.pdbx_description
1 polymer ?
#
loop_
_entity_poly.entity_id
_entity_poly.type
_entity_poly.pdbx_seq_one_letter_code
_entity_poly.pdbx_strand_id
1 'polypeptide(L)'
;MHCSLIFAVTLAVLGFASATLTTKDKEMMCGHLKIIETQRHVMLEYLSGEAAALGRAAIKILPKNSNFEKCMEQDILFSQLTQTDESSIAFLNKFKCAYKRQILCNWNYQDQPEFREMYNKWKSDSNEIIKQFDRELVKTNQDLLERRSWSTLSNRNEFINSVNYYLRRYIKNTHNLFNHFLNSSKSKYECTYKIRYL
;
A
#
# COMPACT_ATOMS: atom_id res chain seq x y z
N MET A 1 32.88 -46.74 17.47
CA MET A 1 32.30 -45.40 17.28
C MET A 1 31.66 -45.32 15.90
N HIS A 2 30.38 -45.68 15.74
CA HIS A 2 29.70 -45.72 14.43
C HIS A 2 28.27 -45.13 14.44
N CYS A 3 27.91 -44.34 15.47
CA CYS A 3 26.58 -43.71 15.55
C CYS A 3 26.61 -42.19 15.33
N SER A 4 27.79 -41.56 15.34
CA SER A 4 27.95 -40.11 15.21
C SER A 4 27.74 -39.58 13.78
N LEU A 5 28.08 -40.38 12.76
CA LEU A 5 27.88 -39.99 11.36
C LEU A 5 26.41 -40.01 10.96
N ILE A 6 25.64 -41.00 11.43
CA ILE A 6 24.21 -41.11 11.19
C ILE A 6 23.47 -39.95 11.88
N PHE A 7 23.84 -39.61 13.12
CA PHE A 7 23.22 -38.49 13.84
C PHE A 7 23.48 -37.13 13.16
N ALA A 8 24.69 -36.90 12.63
CA ALA A 8 25.04 -35.70 11.89
C ALA A 8 24.30 -35.60 10.54
N VAL A 9 24.15 -36.72 9.81
CA VAL A 9 23.38 -36.78 8.57
C VAL A 9 21.88 -36.59 8.84
N THR A 10 21.36 -37.15 9.94
CA THR A 10 19.94 -36.99 10.30
C THR A 10 19.63 -35.55 10.73
N LEU A 11 20.52 -34.89 11.47
CA LEU A 11 20.41 -33.46 11.79
C LEU A 11 20.56 -32.55 10.56
N ALA A 12 21.43 -32.92 9.60
CA ALA A 12 21.54 -32.21 8.34
C ALA A 12 20.27 -32.38 7.48
N VAL A 13 19.72 -33.61 7.38
CA VAL A 13 18.47 -33.88 6.64
C VAL A 13 17.26 -33.23 7.33
N LEU A 14 17.22 -33.18 8.67
CA LEU A 14 16.18 -32.46 9.42
C LEU A 14 16.36 -30.93 9.36
N GLY A 15 17.60 -30.42 9.25
CA GLY A 15 17.91 -28.99 9.06
C GLY A 15 17.66 -28.48 7.64
N PHE A 16 17.83 -29.34 6.63
CA PHE A 16 17.43 -29.09 5.24
C PHE A 16 15.95 -29.37 4.98
N ALA A 17 15.27 -30.11 5.85
CA ALA A 17 13.82 -30.10 5.99
C ALA A 17 13.32 -28.83 6.71
N SER A 18 14.02 -27.70 6.53
CA SER A 18 13.47 -26.37 6.79
C SER A 18 12.32 -26.14 5.80
N ALA A 19 11.14 -26.58 6.22
CA ALA A 19 9.81 -26.40 5.62
C ALA A 19 9.81 -25.74 4.22
N THR A 20 10.28 -26.46 3.21
CA THR A 20 10.29 -25.96 1.83
C THR A 20 8.83 -25.74 1.44
N LEU A 21 8.47 -24.49 1.13
CA LEU A 21 7.10 -24.12 0.78
C LEU A 21 6.62 -25.00 -0.37
N THR A 22 5.48 -25.68 -0.20
CA THR A 22 4.91 -26.47 -1.28
C THR A 22 4.43 -25.55 -2.40
N THR A 23 4.36 -26.06 -3.64
CA THR A 23 3.79 -25.31 -4.77
C THR A 23 2.41 -24.74 -4.43
N LYS A 24 1.59 -25.51 -3.70
CA LYS A 24 0.25 -25.09 -3.25
C LYS A 24 0.29 -23.93 -2.26
N ASP A 25 1.25 -23.90 -1.33
CA ASP A 25 1.41 -22.76 -0.41
C ASP A 25 1.87 -21.52 -1.16
N LYS A 26 2.81 -21.66 -2.10
CA LYS A 26 3.28 -20.57 -2.96
C LYS A 26 2.14 -19.98 -3.78
N GLU A 27 1.36 -20.81 -4.48
CA GLU A 27 0.22 -20.37 -5.28
C GLU A 27 -0.84 -19.65 -4.44
N MET A 28 -1.17 -20.18 -3.27
CA MET A 28 -2.11 -19.56 -2.34
C MET A 28 -1.62 -18.18 -1.87
N MET A 29 -0.32 -18.06 -1.56
CA MET A 29 0.29 -16.80 -1.15
C MET A 29 0.35 -15.79 -2.27
N CYS A 30 0.71 -16.21 -3.47
CA CYS A 30 0.72 -15.32 -4.61
C CYS A 30 -0.70 -14.85 -4.96
N GLY A 31 -1.72 -15.71 -4.83
CA GLY A 31 -3.12 -15.31 -4.98
C GLY A 31 -3.54 -14.25 -3.94
N HIS A 32 -3.17 -14.46 -2.68
CA HIS A 32 -3.44 -13.52 -1.58
C HIS A 32 -2.75 -12.17 -1.76
N LEU A 33 -1.44 -12.18 -2.06
CA LEU A 33 -0.66 -10.96 -2.30
C LEU A 33 -1.19 -10.19 -3.51
N LYS A 34 -1.67 -10.88 -4.56
CA LYS A 34 -2.29 -10.25 -5.72
C LYS A 34 -3.58 -9.50 -5.35
N ILE A 35 -4.40 -10.07 -4.47
CA ILE A 35 -5.63 -9.41 -3.97
C ILE A 35 -5.25 -8.13 -3.22
N ILE A 36 -4.29 -8.21 -2.29
CA ILE A 36 -3.81 -7.07 -1.51
C ILE A 36 -3.27 -5.95 -2.42
N GLU A 37 -2.42 -6.31 -3.40
CA GLU A 37 -1.87 -5.34 -4.34
C GLU A 37 -2.96 -4.68 -5.19
N THR A 38 -3.98 -5.44 -5.63
CA THR A 38 -5.10 -4.91 -6.42
C THR A 38 -5.97 -3.97 -5.59
N GLN A 39 -6.29 -4.34 -4.34
CA GLN A 39 -7.05 -3.46 -3.43
C GLN A 39 -6.31 -2.16 -3.14
N ARG A 40 -4.98 -2.24 -2.95
CA ARG A 40 -4.16 -1.03 -2.77
C ARG A 40 -4.21 -0.14 -4.00
N HIS A 41 -4.06 -0.73 -5.18
CA HIS A 41 -4.06 0.01 -6.43
C HIS A 41 -5.37 0.81 -6.58
N VAL A 42 -6.51 0.14 -6.40
CA VAL A 42 -7.84 0.78 -6.44
C VAL A 42 -7.96 1.89 -5.39
N MET A 43 -7.48 1.67 -4.16
CA MET A 43 -7.47 2.71 -3.12
C MET A 43 -6.65 3.93 -3.56
N LEU A 44 -5.45 3.72 -4.12
CA LEU A 44 -4.58 4.80 -4.58
C LEU A 44 -5.20 5.58 -5.75
N GLU A 45 -5.82 4.89 -6.72
CA GLU A 45 -6.55 5.53 -7.81
C GLU A 45 -7.69 6.40 -7.28
N TYR A 46 -8.48 5.87 -6.36
CA TYR A 46 -9.59 6.61 -5.76
C TYR A 46 -9.09 7.87 -5.03
N LEU A 47 -8.08 7.73 -4.18
CA LEU A 47 -7.48 8.86 -3.46
C LEU A 47 -6.91 9.91 -4.42
N SER A 48 -6.24 9.48 -5.50
CA SER A 48 -5.75 10.36 -6.55
C SER A 48 -6.89 11.11 -7.24
N GLY A 49 -7.99 10.42 -7.56
CA GLY A 49 -9.19 11.00 -8.14
C GLY A 49 -9.80 12.10 -7.27
N GLU A 50 -9.93 11.84 -5.97
CA GLU A 50 -10.43 12.80 -4.98
C GLU A 50 -9.51 14.01 -4.82
N ALA A 51 -8.19 13.79 -4.77
CA ALA A 51 -7.21 14.87 -4.73
C ALA A 51 -7.26 15.73 -6.00
N ALA A 52 -7.39 15.12 -7.17
CA ALA A 52 -7.52 15.83 -8.44
C ALA A 52 -8.83 16.63 -8.51
N ALA A 53 -9.94 16.07 -8.01
CA ALA A 53 -11.22 16.77 -7.93
C ALA A 53 -11.13 18.00 -7.02
N LEU A 54 -10.54 17.85 -5.82
CA LEU A 54 -10.27 18.98 -4.93
C LEU A 54 -9.35 20.02 -5.59
N GLY A 55 -8.29 19.58 -6.25
CA GLY A 55 -7.37 20.47 -6.97
C GLY A 55 -8.07 21.31 -8.03
N ARG A 56 -8.93 20.69 -8.86
CA ARG A 56 -9.74 21.41 -9.85
C ARG A 56 -10.72 22.38 -9.20
N ALA A 57 -11.37 21.99 -8.10
CA ALA A 57 -12.26 22.87 -7.38
C ALA A 57 -11.51 24.10 -6.83
N ALA A 58 -10.33 23.91 -6.25
CA ALA A 58 -9.50 25.00 -5.77
C ALA A 58 -9.03 25.92 -6.90
N ILE A 59 -8.58 25.36 -8.04
CA ILE A 59 -8.15 26.15 -9.22
C ILE A 59 -9.28 27.06 -9.74
N LYS A 60 -10.54 26.62 -9.71
CA LYS A 60 -11.68 27.44 -10.14
C LYS A 60 -11.91 28.68 -9.26
N ILE A 61 -11.56 28.60 -7.98
CA ILE A 61 -11.74 29.69 -7.00
C ILE A 61 -10.51 30.61 -7.01
N LEU A 62 -9.32 30.04 -7.22
CA LEU A 62 -8.07 30.78 -7.22
C LEU A 62 -7.99 31.79 -8.38
N PRO A 63 -7.22 32.88 -8.22
CA PRO A 63 -6.88 33.76 -9.33
C PRO A 63 -6.20 32.98 -10.46
N LYS A 64 -6.49 33.35 -11.71
CA LYS A 64 -5.83 32.76 -12.89
C LYS A 64 -4.31 32.80 -12.75
N ASN A 65 -3.64 31.76 -13.22
CA ASN A 65 -2.18 31.60 -13.16
C ASN A 65 -1.62 31.54 -11.73
N SER A 66 -2.44 31.11 -10.77
CA SER A 66 -1.99 30.90 -9.39
C SER A 66 -0.81 29.92 -9.36
N ASN A 67 0.06 30.07 -8.37
CA ASN A 67 1.20 29.15 -8.20
C ASN A 67 0.73 27.70 -8.05
N PHE A 68 -0.43 27.49 -7.42
CA PHE A 68 -1.06 26.17 -7.26
C PHE A 68 -1.49 25.56 -8.59
N GLU A 69 -2.20 26.34 -9.41
CA GLU A 69 -2.58 25.93 -10.76
C GLU A 69 -1.34 25.51 -11.56
N LYS A 70 -0.33 26.38 -11.67
CA LYS A 70 0.92 26.06 -12.40
C LYS A 70 1.66 24.83 -11.86
N CYS A 71 1.62 24.61 -10.55
CA CYS A 71 2.30 23.49 -9.92
C CYS A 71 1.61 22.14 -10.20
N MET A 72 0.28 22.17 -10.40
CA MET A 72 -0.57 20.98 -10.44
C MET A 72 -1.22 20.71 -11.80
N GLU A 73 -1.21 21.66 -12.73
CA GLU A 73 -1.93 21.59 -14.01
C GLU A 73 -1.63 20.31 -14.80
N GLN A 74 -0.35 19.94 -14.93
CA GLN A 74 0.06 18.72 -15.62
C GLN A 74 -0.35 17.44 -14.86
N ASP A 75 -0.19 17.41 -13.53
CA ASP A 75 -0.43 16.18 -12.76
C ASP A 75 -1.92 15.91 -12.52
N ILE A 76 -2.74 16.95 -12.36
CA ILE A 76 -4.19 16.80 -12.20
C ILE A 76 -4.79 16.16 -13.46
N LEU A 77 -4.30 16.53 -14.65
CA LEU A 77 -4.70 15.93 -15.91
C LEU A 77 -4.16 14.50 -16.06
N PHE A 78 -2.91 14.27 -15.67
CA PHE A 78 -2.28 12.96 -15.77
C PHE A 78 -2.85 11.93 -14.77
N SER A 79 -3.38 12.40 -13.64
CA SER A 79 -3.90 11.54 -12.58
C SER A 79 -5.07 10.63 -12.98
N GLN A 80 -5.69 10.89 -14.13
CA GLN A 80 -6.85 10.17 -14.61
C GLN A 80 -6.54 9.13 -15.70
N LEU A 81 -5.31 9.10 -16.25
CA LEU A 81 -5.07 8.47 -17.55
C LEU A 81 -4.16 7.23 -17.52
N THR A 82 -3.30 7.02 -16.52
CA THR A 82 -2.37 5.86 -16.44
C THR A 82 -1.53 5.94 -15.17
N GLN A 83 -2.07 5.55 -14.01
CA GLN A 83 -1.29 5.63 -12.78
C GLN A 83 -0.77 4.27 -12.33
N THR A 84 0.56 4.13 -12.26
CA THR A 84 1.18 3.12 -11.40
C THR A 84 1.04 3.54 -9.93
N ASP A 85 1.05 2.60 -9.00
CA ASP A 85 0.99 2.91 -7.56
C ASP A 85 2.04 3.95 -7.12
N GLU A 86 3.25 3.88 -7.68
CA GLU A 86 4.33 4.84 -7.40
C GLU A 86 3.98 6.24 -7.89
N SER A 87 3.40 6.36 -9.09
CA SER A 87 2.95 7.64 -9.63
C SER A 87 1.79 8.22 -8.83
N SER A 88 0.83 7.40 -8.39
CA SER A 88 -0.27 7.83 -7.51
C SER A 88 0.26 8.37 -6.19
N ILE A 89 1.21 7.66 -5.56
CA ILE A 89 1.83 8.10 -4.30
C ILE A 89 2.61 9.40 -4.50
N ALA A 90 3.38 9.52 -5.58
CA ALA A 90 4.11 10.75 -5.90
C ALA A 90 3.15 11.94 -6.09
N PHE A 91 2.07 11.72 -6.85
CA PHE A 91 1.02 12.72 -7.05
C PHE A 91 0.36 13.14 -5.74
N LEU A 92 -0.12 12.20 -4.92
CA LEU A 92 -0.78 12.48 -3.63
C LEU A 92 0.13 13.29 -2.69
N ASN A 93 1.42 12.94 -2.63
CA ASN A 93 2.40 13.67 -1.84
C ASN A 93 2.64 15.07 -2.37
N LYS A 94 2.80 15.23 -3.70
CA LYS A 94 2.96 16.52 -4.35
C LYS A 94 1.74 17.40 -4.11
N PHE A 95 0.54 16.88 -4.35
CA PHE A 95 -0.73 17.57 -4.14
C PHE A 95 -0.87 18.09 -2.71
N LYS A 96 -0.68 17.21 -1.70
CA LYS A 96 -0.76 17.58 -0.28
C LYS A 96 0.20 18.71 0.07
N CYS A 97 1.44 18.62 -0.43
CA CYS A 97 2.45 19.64 -0.21
C CYS A 97 2.09 20.97 -0.91
N ALA A 98 1.68 20.92 -2.17
CA ALA A 98 1.30 22.08 -2.95
C ALA A 98 0.10 22.80 -2.34
N TYR A 99 -0.97 22.07 -2.03
CA TYR A 99 -2.18 22.62 -1.42
C TYR A 99 -1.87 23.30 -0.08
N LYS A 100 -1.10 22.64 0.79
CA LYS A 100 -0.70 23.24 2.06
C LYS A 100 0.12 24.51 1.88
N ARG A 101 1.19 24.46 1.07
CA ARG A 101 2.15 25.58 0.96
C ARG A 101 1.59 26.76 0.19
N GLN A 102 0.85 26.50 -0.88
CA GLN A 102 0.47 27.51 -1.86
C GLN A 102 -0.96 28.03 -1.66
N ILE A 103 -1.80 27.28 -0.93
CA ILE A 103 -3.16 27.71 -0.56
C ILE A 103 -3.21 27.97 0.96
N LEU A 104 -3.12 26.93 1.80
CA LEU A 104 -3.43 27.06 3.24
C LEU A 104 -2.45 27.95 4.03
N CYS A 105 -1.18 28.00 3.62
CA CYS A 105 -0.16 28.84 4.25
C CYS A 105 0.04 30.17 3.51
N ASN A 106 -0.71 30.43 2.46
CA ASN A 106 -0.60 31.67 1.70
C ASN A 106 -1.44 32.76 2.37
N TRP A 107 -0.78 33.87 2.69
CA TRP A 107 -1.38 35.01 3.40
C TRP A 107 -2.54 35.62 2.61
N ASN A 108 -2.48 35.57 1.27
CA ASN A 108 -3.53 36.11 0.40
C ASN A 108 -4.87 35.33 0.49
N TYR A 109 -4.86 34.14 1.09
CA TYR A 109 -6.04 33.28 1.20
C TYR A 109 -6.41 32.97 2.66
N GLN A 110 -5.81 33.66 3.64
CA GLN A 110 -6.09 33.43 5.06
C GLN A 110 -7.56 33.66 5.42
N ASP A 111 -8.17 34.69 4.82
CA ASP A 111 -9.57 35.07 5.05
C ASP A 111 -10.57 34.26 4.21
N GLN A 112 -10.12 33.22 3.49
CA GLN A 112 -10.97 32.34 2.69
C GLN A 112 -11.14 30.99 3.39
N PRO A 113 -12.11 30.84 4.33
CA PRO A 113 -12.28 29.62 5.10
C PRO A 113 -12.61 28.40 4.23
N GLU A 114 -13.26 28.62 3.08
CA GLU A 114 -13.65 27.59 2.12
C GLU A 114 -12.47 26.67 1.73
N PHE A 115 -11.28 27.22 1.45
CA PHE A 115 -10.12 26.38 1.10
C PHE A 115 -9.70 25.43 2.20
N ARG A 116 -9.85 25.85 3.46
CA ARG A 116 -9.53 25.04 4.63
C ARG A 116 -10.60 23.99 4.87
N GLU A 117 -11.87 24.33 4.69
CA GLU A 117 -12.99 23.40 4.79
C GLU A 117 -12.89 22.29 3.74
N MET A 118 -12.68 22.65 2.47
CA MET A 118 -12.48 21.71 1.37
C MET A 118 -11.34 20.74 1.65
N TYR A 119 -10.18 21.25 2.12
CA TYR A 119 -9.03 20.41 2.45
C TYR A 119 -9.28 19.53 3.66
N ASN A 120 -9.93 20.04 4.71
CA ASN A 120 -10.24 19.26 5.90
C ASN A 120 -11.23 18.13 5.58
N LYS A 121 -12.22 18.40 4.73
CA LYS A 121 -13.14 17.39 4.22
C LYS A 121 -12.40 16.31 3.44
N TRP A 122 -11.62 16.69 2.43
CA TRP A 122 -10.80 15.73 1.66
C TRP A 122 -9.87 14.90 2.55
N LYS A 123 -9.22 15.53 3.53
CA LYS A 123 -8.35 14.85 4.49
C LYS A 123 -9.13 13.85 5.36
N SER A 124 -10.33 14.21 5.80
CA SER A 124 -11.21 13.33 6.58
C SER A 124 -11.64 12.13 5.74
N ASP A 125 -12.19 12.39 4.55
CA ASP A 125 -12.71 11.38 3.63
C ASP A 125 -11.57 10.41 3.21
N SER A 126 -10.39 10.95 2.88
CA SER A 126 -9.19 10.16 2.57
C SER A 126 -8.75 9.25 3.72
N ASN A 127 -8.83 9.73 4.97
CA ASN A 127 -8.47 8.91 6.13
C ASN A 127 -9.46 7.77 6.34
N GLU A 128 -10.75 7.98 6.12
CA GLU A 128 -11.75 6.91 6.24
C GLU A 128 -11.56 5.83 5.16
N ILE A 129 -11.20 6.22 3.93
CA ILE A 129 -10.86 5.28 2.85
C ILE A 129 -9.65 4.43 3.23
N ILE A 130 -8.58 5.04 3.74
CA ILE A 130 -7.38 4.31 4.18
C ILE A 130 -7.72 3.36 5.33
N LYS A 131 -8.49 3.80 6.32
CA LYS A 131 -8.93 2.92 7.43
C LYS A 131 -9.78 1.75 6.92
N GLN A 132 -10.64 1.97 5.94
CA GLN A 132 -11.45 0.90 5.36
C GLN A 132 -10.57 -0.13 4.66
N PHE A 133 -9.60 0.31 3.85
CA PHE A 133 -8.60 -0.57 3.24
C PHE A 133 -7.84 -1.38 4.31
N ASP A 134 -7.42 -0.73 5.39
CA ASP A 134 -6.68 -1.43 6.46
C ASP A 134 -7.55 -2.46 7.20
N ARG A 135 -8.85 -2.18 7.42
CA ARG A 135 -9.80 -3.17 7.95
C ARG A 135 -9.97 -4.36 7.02
N GLU A 136 -10.07 -4.12 5.71
CA GLU A 136 -10.17 -5.18 4.70
C GLU A 136 -8.89 -6.01 4.61
N LEU A 137 -7.73 -5.37 4.73
CA LEU A 137 -6.45 -6.06 4.79
C LEU A 137 -6.36 -6.96 6.03
N VAL A 138 -6.78 -6.48 7.19
CA VAL A 138 -6.85 -7.30 8.42
C VAL A 138 -7.78 -8.50 8.22
N LYS A 139 -8.98 -8.28 7.68
CA LYS A 139 -9.96 -9.35 7.42
C LYS A 139 -9.43 -10.38 6.43
N THR A 140 -8.90 -9.95 5.30
CA THR A 140 -8.36 -10.84 4.26
C THR A 140 -7.19 -11.65 4.80
N ASN A 141 -6.35 -11.06 5.65
CA ASN A 141 -5.29 -11.78 6.35
C ASN A 141 -5.87 -12.81 7.33
N GLN A 142 -6.86 -12.47 8.15
CA GLN A 142 -7.53 -13.42 9.05
C GLN A 142 -8.13 -14.60 8.29
N ASP A 143 -8.86 -14.33 7.20
CA ASP A 143 -9.44 -15.37 6.33
C ASP A 143 -8.36 -16.33 5.83
N LEU A 144 -7.19 -15.82 5.44
CA LEU A 144 -6.07 -16.64 5.00
C LEU A 144 -5.49 -17.50 6.14
N LEU A 145 -5.43 -16.96 7.35
CA LEU A 145 -4.95 -17.70 8.54
C LEU A 145 -5.90 -18.83 8.94
N GLU A 146 -7.19 -18.69 8.68
CA GLU A 146 -8.22 -19.69 9.01
C GLU A 146 -8.30 -20.82 7.96
N ARG A 147 -7.70 -20.65 6.78
CA ARG A 147 -7.67 -21.71 5.76
C ARG A 147 -6.92 -22.93 6.27
N ARG A 148 -7.57 -24.09 6.25
CA ARG A 148 -7.00 -25.39 6.65
C ARG A 148 -5.91 -25.93 5.69
N SER A 149 -5.60 -25.22 4.62
CA SER A 149 -4.77 -25.70 3.51
C SER A 149 -3.26 -25.43 3.63
N TRP A 150 -2.80 -24.81 4.73
CA TRP A 150 -1.36 -24.62 4.97
C TRP A 150 -0.69 -25.97 5.21
N SER A 151 0.27 -26.34 4.36
CA SER A 151 0.95 -27.64 4.47
C SER A 151 1.81 -27.78 5.74
N THR A 152 2.23 -26.65 6.33
CA THR A 152 3.24 -26.61 7.40
C THR A 152 3.00 -25.46 8.39
N LEU A 153 2.95 -25.78 9.69
CA LEU A 153 2.66 -24.85 10.79
C LEU A 153 3.70 -23.72 10.92
N SER A 154 4.97 -24.02 10.66
CA SER A 154 6.08 -23.05 10.73
C SER A 154 5.94 -21.93 9.70
N ASN A 155 5.57 -22.27 8.47
CA ASN A 155 5.40 -21.32 7.37
C ASN A 155 4.20 -20.40 7.60
N ARG A 156 3.11 -20.94 8.17
CA ARG A 156 1.97 -20.16 8.63
C ARG A 156 2.37 -19.14 9.70
N ASN A 157 3.14 -19.56 10.71
CA ASN A 157 3.59 -18.67 11.80
C ASN A 157 4.54 -17.56 11.31
N GLU A 158 5.44 -17.87 10.39
CA GLU A 158 6.36 -16.87 9.83
C GLU A 158 5.61 -15.82 9.00
N PHE A 159 4.64 -16.26 8.18
CA PHE A 159 3.76 -15.35 7.45
C PHE A 159 2.92 -14.47 8.39
N ILE A 160 2.33 -15.07 9.44
CA ILE A 160 1.63 -14.35 10.51
C ILE A 160 2.53 -13.27 11.09
N ASN A 161 3.80 -13.59 11.37
CA ASN A 161 4.73 -12.64 11.95
C ASN A 161 5.05 -11.49 10.99
N SER A 162 5.24 -11.74 9.69
CA SER A 162 5.47 -10.67 8.71
C SER A 162 4.24 -9.76 8.56
N VAL A 163 3.04 -10.33 8.50
CA VAL A 163 1.78 -9.57 8.44
C VAL A 163 1.55 -8.79 9.73
N ASN A 164 1.69 -9.43 10.89
CA ASN A 164 1.54 -8.77 12.19
C ASN A 164 2.60 -7.70 12.42
N TYR A 165 3.82 -7.88 11.91
CA TYR A 165 4.87 -6.86 11.98
C TYR A 165 4.52 -5.63 11.14
N TYR A 166 3.95 -5.84 9.95
CA TYR A 166 3.39 -4.77 9.14
C TYR A 166 2.22 -4.07 9.86
N LEU A 167 1.23 -4.83 10.34
CA LEU A 167 0.06 -4.31 11.05
C LEU A 167 0.40 -3.65 12.39
N ARG A 168 1.42 -4.10 13.12
CA ARG A 168 1.87 -3.52 14.40
C ARG A 168 2.67 -2.23 14.23
N ARG A 169 3.25 -1.97 13.06
CA ARG A 169 3.98 -0.72 12.74
C ARG A 169 3.05 0.42 12.30
N TYR A 170 1.75 0.26 12.51
CA TYR A 170 0.76 1.31 12.42
C TYR A 170 1.16 2.49 13.32
N ILE A 171 1.78 3.52 12.72
CA ILE A 171 1.76 4.96 13.05
C ILE A 171 2.97 5.59 12.32
N LYS A 172 2.67 6.41 11.29
CA LYS A 172 3.53 7.32 10.49
C LYS A 172 4.25 6.72 9.26
N ASN A 173 3.85 7.20 8.08
CA ASN A 173 4.50 7.04 6.76
C ASN A 173 4.76 5.60 6.28
N THR A 174 3.67 4.91 5.94
CA THR A 174 3.64 3.46 5.66
C THR A 174 3.85 3.06 4.20
N HIS A 175 3.90 3.98 3.23
CA HIS A 175 3.94 3.60 1.80
C HIS A 175 5.22 2.86 1.39
N ASN A 176 6.39 3.34 1.79
CA ASN A 176 7.67 2.68 1.48
C ASN A 176 7.81 1.34 2.23
N LEU A 177 7.29 1.27 3.46
CA LEU A 177 7.27 0.05 4.26
C LEU A 177 6.33 -1.01 3.67
N PHE A 178 5.21 -0.60 3.08
CA PHE A 178 4.29 -1.50 2.39
C PHE A 178 4.89 -2.06 1.10
N ASN A 179 5.52 -1.22 0.28
CA ASN A 179 6.23 -1.67 -0.93
C ASN A 179 7.34 -2.66 -0.56
N HIS A 180 8.11 -2.38 0.50
CA HIS A 180 9.12 -3.30 0.99
C HIS A 180 8.50 -4.63 1.45
N PHE A 181 7.42 -4.59 2.23
CA PHE A 181 6.69 -5.79 2.66
C PHE A 181 6.20 -6.62 1.48
N LEU A 182 5.57 -6.00 0.47
CA LEU A 182 5.09 -6.69 -0.72
C LEU A 182 6.24 -7.33 -1.49
N ASN A 183 7.31 -6.57 -1.76
CA ASN A 183 8.45 -7.07 -2.54
C ASN A 183 9.17 -8.22 -1.82
N SER A 184 9.40 -8.11 -0.51
CA SER A 184 9.99 -9.18 0.29
C SER A 184 9.10 -10.42 0.32
N SER A 185 7.79 -10.25 0.45
CA SER A 185 6.83 -11.37 0.45
C SER A 185 6.77 -12.05 -0.92
N LYS A 186 6.65 -11.28 -2.01
CA LYS A 186 6.64 -11.83 -3.38
C LYS A 186 7.91 -12.60 -3.71
N SER A 187 9.07 -12.08 -3.33
CA SER A 187 10.36 -12.75 -3.54
C SER A 187 10.42 -14.08 -2.77
N LYS A 188 9.96 -14.10 -1.53
CA LYS A 188 9.95 -15.29 -0.68
C LYS A 188 9.02 -16.40 -1.19
N TYR A 189 7.85 -16.03 -1.72
CA TYR A 189 6.87 -16.99 -2.26
C TYR A 189 7.02 -17.21 -3.76
N GLU A 190 8.09 -16.70 -4.38
CA GLU A 190 8.39 -16.84 -5.82
C GLU A 190 7.25 -16.38 -6.74
N CYS A 191 6.57 -15.30 -6.37
CA CYS A 191 5.44 -14.78 -7.14
C CYS A 191 5.89 -14.09 -8.43
N THR A 192 5.45 -14.62 -9.57
CA THR A 192 5.84 -14.14 -10.91
C THR A 192 4.79 -13.25 -11.60
N TYR A 193 3.64 -13.04 -10.97
CA TYR A 193 2.60 -12.19 -11.56
C TYR A 193 3.01 -10.72 -11.61
N LYS A 194 2.64 -10.06 -12.72
CA LYS A 194 2.63 -8.61 -12.84
C LYS A 194 1.18 -8.15 -12.86
N ILE A 195 0.85 -7.13 -12.06
CA ILE A 195 -0.42 -6.44 -12.22
C ILE A 195 -0.32 -5.65 -13.51
N ARG A 196 -1.26 -5.90 -14.43
CA ARG A 196 -1.46 -5.06 -15.61
C ARG A 196 -2.51 -4.03 -15.23
N TYR A 197 -2.10 -2.78 -15.20
CA TYR A 197 -2.99 -1.63 -15.04
C TYR A 197 -3.73 -1.42 -16.37
N LEU A 198 -5.04 -1.22 -16.33
CA LEU A 198 -5.88 -0.94 -17.51
C LEU A 198 -5.91 0.56 -17.79
#